data_AF-A0A7R9WE98-F1
#
_entry.id   AF-A0A7R9WE98-F1
#
_cell.length_a   1.000
_cell.length_b   1.000
_cell.length_c   1.000
_cell.angle_alpha   90.00
_cell.angle_beta   90.00
_cell.angle_gamma   90.00
#
_symmetry.space_group_name_H-M   'P 1'
#
loop_
_entity.id
_entity.type
_entity.pdbx_description
1 polymer ?
#
loop_
_entity_poly.entity_id
_entity_poly.type
_entity_poly.pdbx_seq_one_letter_code
_entity_poly.pdbx_strand_id
1 'polypeptide(L)'
;DALRIASSFGSQCQEDVLRALDSDPCRVGSTAAALDVSVAEGIMVTVDGPAYRFSHDQIQSAAYMLIPVSERELFHLRIGRSLWRHMSPEEMDANLFIVVDQLHRGASRISGHGAKVNLARLSLLAAEKAAAMSAFLPSSSYLQAGIGLIQEKDWSCNRELCFDLYNLSAEMEYTQGEFCKVEALSEEVIRRGSTLREKLRAYFMLVQCSGSKSNTMDS
;
A
#
# COMPACT_ATOMS: atom_id res chain seq x y z
N ASP A 1 12.87 -3.41 21.09
CA ASP A 1 11.98 -3.06 19.96
C ASP A 1 12.53 -3.37 18.58
N ALA A 2 13.85 -3.30 18.34
CA ALA A 2 14.41 -3.49 17.00
C ALA A 2 13.97 -4.80 16.30
N LEU A 3 13.98 -5.95 17.01
CA LEU A 3 13.49 -7.21 16.46
C LEU A 3 11.98 -7.19 16.13
N ARG A 4 11.15 -6.51 16.94
CA ARG A 4 9.70 -6.36 16.67
C ARG A 4 9.48 -5.54 15.39
N ILE A 5 10.27 -4.48 15.21
CA ILE A 5 10.22 -3.63 14.01
C ILE A 5 10.69 -4.41 12.79
N ALA A 6 11.87 -5.05 12.86
CA ALA A 6 12.38 -5.88 11.77
C ALA A 6 11.37 -6.94 11.35
N SER A 7 10.75 -7.62 12.33
CA SER A 7 9.74 -8.65 12.07
C SER A 7 8.47 -8.12 11.40
N SER A 8 8.19 -6.81 11.52
CA SER A 8 7.04 -6.16 10.89
C SER A 8 7.23 -5.93 9.39
N PHE A 9 8.44 -6.10 8.86
CA PHE A 9 8.77 -6.01 7.43
C PHE A 9 8.89 -7.38 6.74
N GLY A 10 8.63 -8.48 7.48
CA GLY A 10 8.80 -9.83 6.98
C GLY A 10 10.17 -10.42 7.35
N SER A 11 10.71 -11.28 6.48
CA SER A 11 11.98 -11.98 6.74
C SER A 11 13.21 -11.09 6.55
N GLN A 12 13.11 -10.02 5.77
CA GLN A 12 14.19 -9.09 5.46
C GLN A 12 13.75 -7.63 5.67
N CYS A 13 14.69 -6.79 6.11
CA CYS A 13 14.50 -5.35 6.28
C CYS A 13 15.72 -4.60 5.73
N GLN A 14 15.49 -3.57 4.92
CA GLN A 14 16.54 -2.73 4.35
C GLN A 14 17.01 -1.67 5.37
N GLU A 15 18.29 -1.33 5.35
CA GLU A 15 18.88 -0.38 6.30
C GLU A 15 18.37 1.05 6.10
N ASP A 16 18.07 1.46 4.87
CA ASP A 16 17.46 2.77 4.57
C ASP A 16 16.10 2.96 5.27
N VAL A 17 15.26 1.93 5.26
CA VAL A 17 13.99 1.88 6.00
C VAL A 17 14.24 2.02 7.50
N LEU A 18 15.24 1.33 8.05
CA LEU A 18 15.58 1.42 9.47
C LEU A 18 16.13 2.80 9.84
N ARG A 19 16.95 3.39 8.97
CA ARG A 19 17.51 4.74 9.16
C ARG A 19 16.40 5.79 9.17
N ALA A 20 15.42 5.69 8.27
CA ALA A 20 14.26 6.57 8.26
C ALA A 20 13.42 6.46 9.55
N LEU A 21 13.37 5.28 10.17
CA LEU A 21 12.73 5.11 11.49
C LEU A 21 13.56 5.72 12.62
N ASP A 22 14.88 5.65 12.54
CA ASP A 22 15.79 6.22 13.54
C ASP A 22 15.82 7.75 13.49
N SER A 23 15.44 8.34 12.36
CA SER A 23 15.24 9.80 12.21
C SER A 23 14.04 10.34 12.98
N ASP A 24 13.16 9.49 13.53
CA ASP A 24 12.05 9.93 14.37
C ASP A 24 12.56 10.43 15.74
N PRO A 25 12.40 11.72 16.07
CA PRO A 25 12.88 12.29 17.33
C PRO A 25 12.30 11.63 18.58
N CYS A 26 11.14 10.96 18.45
CA CYS A 26 10.51 10.25 19.56
C CYS A 26 11.15 8.88 19.84
N ARG A 27 12.07 8.40 19.00
CA ARG A 27 12.77 7.13 19.21
C ARG A 27 14.12 7.33 19.87
N VAL A 28 14.39 6.49 20.86
CA VAL A 28 15.65 6.49 21.60
C VAL A 28 16.51 5.33 21.09
N GLY A 29 17.71 5.66 20.61
CA GLY A 29 18.68 4.70 20.09
C GLY A 29 18.47 4.33 18.62
N SER A 30 19.51 3.73 18.02
CA SER A 30 19.46 3.27 16.63
C SER A 30 18.93 1.85 16.54
N THR A 31 17.93 1.65 15.69
CA THR A 31 17.41 0.33 15.34
C THR A 31 18.48 -0.49 14.63
N ALA A 32 19.22 0.11 13.69
CA ALA A 32 20.30 -0.56 12.97
C ALA A 32 21.39 -1.06 13.93
N ALA A 33 21.88 -0.20 14.84
CA ALA A 33 22.88 -0.60 15.82
C ALA A 33 22.40 -1.74 16.75
N ALA A 34 21.11 -1.75 17.11
CA ALA A 34 20.53 -2.84 17.89
C ALA A 34 20.40 -4.15 17.09
N LEU A 35 20.22 -4.07 15.76
CA LEU A 35 20.23 -5.26 14.90
C LEU A 35 21.65 -5.78 14.67
N ASP A 36 22.67 -4.93 14.65
CA ASP A 36 24.08 -5.39 14.56
C ASP A 36 24.46 -6.31 15.74
N VAL A 37 23.98 -5.99 16.94
CA VAL A 37 24.12 -6.89 18.11
C VAL A 37 23.40 -8.20 17.86
N SER A 38 22.21 -8.18 17.22
CA SER A 38 21.46 -9.39 16.89
C SER A 38 22.15 -10.24 15.81
N VAL A 39 22.97 -9.63 14.95
CA VAL A 39 23.81 -10.34 13.98
C VAL A 39 24.97 -11.05 14.69
N ALA A 40 25.62 -10.38 15.65
CA ALA A 40 26.69 -11.00 16.45
C ALA A 40 26.22 -12.24 17.24
N GLU A 41 24.95 -12.23 17.67
CA GLU A 41 24.31 -13.35 18.38
C GLU A 41 23.70 -14.42 17.45
N GLY A 42 23.82 -14.29 16.12
CA GLY A 42 23.33 -15.27 15.14
C GLY A 42 21.79 -15.30 14.97
N ILE A 43 21.06 -14.36 15.58
CA ILE A 43 19.61 -14.21 15.45
C ILE A 43 19.26 -13.65 14.06
N MET A 44 20.12 -12.79 13.54
CA MET A 44 20.01 -12.19 12.22
C MET A 44 21.31 -12.39 11.44
N VAL A 45 21.23 -12.20 10.13
CA VAL A 45 22.37 -12.17 9.23
C VAL A 45 22.30 -10.90 8.39
N THR A 46 23.46 -10.36 8.03
CA THR A 46 23.55 -9.38 6.94
C THR A 46 23.52 -10.13 5.61
N VAL A 47 22.90 -9.53 4.60
CA VAL A 47 22.83 -10.09 3.25
C VAL A 47 23.62 -9.20 2.30
N ASP A 48 23.83 -9.63 1.05
CA ASP A 48 24.55 -8.80 0.06
C ASP A 48 23.79 -7.48 -0.16
N GLY A 49 24.34 -6.39 0.40
CA GLY A 49 23.73 -5.06 0.45
C GLY A 49 23.47 -4.57 1.89
N PRO A 50 23.02 -3.31 2.07
CA PRO A 50 22.70 -2.76 3.39
C PRO A 50 21.33 -3.27 3.87
N ALA A 51 21.24 -4.56 4.22
CA ALA A 51 20.01 -5.18 4.70
C ALA A 51 20.25 -6.28 5.73
N TYR A 52 19.24 -6.44 6.59
CA TYR A 52 19.20 -7.45 7.65
C TYR A 52 18.15 -8.50 7.32
N ARG A 53 18.46 -9.77 7.60
CA ARG A 53 17.52 -10.89 7.46
C ARG A 53 17.50 -11.72 8.75
N PHE A 54 16.34 -12.21 9.14
CA PHE A 54 16.30 -13.22 10.22
C PHE A 54 16.99 -14.50 9.76
N SER A 55 17.79 -15.14 10.63
CA SER A 55 18.46 -16.39 10.26
C SER A 55 17.46 -17.52 9.97
N HIS A 56 16.29 -17.48 10.61
CA HIS A 56 15.17 -18.39 10.36
C HIS A 56 13.80 -17.69 10.48
N ASP A 57 12.83 -18.15 9.69
CA ASP A 57 11.43 -17.66 9.72
C ASP A 57 10.76 -17.83 11.10
N GLN A 58 11.16 -18.87 11.85
CA GLN A 58 10.64 -19.09 13.21
C GLN A 58 11.04 -17.97 14.17
N ILE A 59 12.26 -17.42 14.02
CA ILE A 59 12.74 -16.31 14.84
C ILE A 59 11.98 -15.04 14.48
N GLN A 60 11.77 -14.78 13.19
CA GLN A 60 10.93 -13.66 12.72
C GLN A 60 9.53 -13.76 13.31
N SER A 61 8.91 -14.94 13.24
CA SER A 61 7.56 -15.19 13.75
C SER A 61 7.50 -14.98 15.27
N ALA A 62 8.47 -15.52 16.02
CA ALA A 62 8.55 -15.33 17.46
C ALA A 62 8.72 -13.85 17.83
N ALA A 63 9.60 -13.12 17.13
CA ALA A 63 9.79 -11.68 17.32
C ALA A 63 8.52 -10.88 17.04
N TYR A 64 7.75 -11.23 16.01
CA TYR A 64 6.47 -10.59 15.70
C TYR A 64 5.39 -10.92 16.74
N MET A 65 5.39 -12.14 17.29
CA MET A 65 4.48 -12.55 18.36
C MET A 65 4.69 -11.78 19.67
N LEU A 66 5.87 -11.19 19.88
CA LEU A 66 6.11 -10.29 21.01
C LEU A 66 5.30 -8.98 20.95
N ILE A 67 4.68 -8.66 19.81
CA ILE A 67 3.75 -7.55 19.68
C ILE A 67 2.35 -8.06 20.04
N PRO A 68 1.74 -7.57 21.15
CA PRO A 68 0.40 -7.97 21.55
C PRO A 68 -0.60 -7.75 20.41
N VAL A 69 -1.50 -8.72 20.18
CA VAL A 69 -2.46 -8.67 19.06
C VAL A 69 -3.27 -7.37 19.05
N SER A 70 -3.68 -6.89 20.24
CA SER A 70 -4.41 -5.62 20.42
C SER A 70 -3.62 -4.37 20.02
N GLU A 71 -2.29 -4.46 19.97
CA GLU A 71 -1.39 -3.34 19.67
C GLU A 71 -0.84 -3.37 18.24
N ARG A 72 -0.94 -4.51 17.53
CA ARG A 72 -0.32 -4.70 16.20
C ARG A 72 -0.72 -3.64 15.19
N GLU A 73 -2.01 -3.32 15.09
CA GLU A 73 -2.50 -2.31 14.14
C GLU A 73 -1.90 -0.93 14.45
N LEU A 74 -1.85 -0.55 15.73
CA LEU A 74 -1.26 0.72 16.16
C LEU A 74 0.25 0.73 15.93
N PHE A 75 0.92 -0.41 16.14
CA PHE A 75 2.34 -0.58 15.90
C PHE A 75 2.69 -0.38 14.41
N HIS A 76 1.97 -1.06 13.51
CA HIS A 76 2.10 -0.87 12.06
C HIS A 76 1.81 0.58 11.65
N LEU A 77 0.76 1.20 12.21
CA LEU A 77 0.44 2.60 11.94
C LEU A 77 1.56 3.55 12.36
N ARG A 78 2.20 3.31 13.51
CA ARG A 78 3.33 4.12 14.00
C ARG A 78 4.53 3.99 13.07
N ILE A 79 4.88 2.77 12.65
CA ILE A 79 5.96 2.52 11.68
C ILE A 79 5.66 3.25 10.38
N GLY A 80 4.51 3.01 9.76
CA GLY A 80 4.15 3.62 8.48
C GLY A 80 4.15 5.16 8.53
N ARG A 81 3.65 5.76 9.62
CA ARG A 81 3.68 7.22 9.82
C ARG A 81 5.09 7.76 10.01
N SER A 82 5.95 7.02 10.72
CA SER A 82 7.35 7.41 10.91
C SER A 82 8.08 7.43 9.57
N LEU A 83 7.96 6.37 8.77
CA LEU A 83 8.56 6.29 7.44
C LEU A 83 8.08 7.43 6.54
N TRP A 84 6.77 7.62 6.46
CA TRP A 84 6.17 8.63 5.59
C TRP A 84 6.61 10.07 5.92
N ARG A 85 6.92 10.37 7.18
CA ARG A 85 7.34 11.72 7.60
C ARG A 85 8.82 12.02 7.39
N HIS A 86 9.67 11.00 7.47
CA HIS A 86 11.12 11.20 7.58
C HIS A 86 11.89 10.71 6.35
N MET A 87 11.24 10.07 5.38
CA MET A 87 11.84 9.73 4.10
C MET A 87 11.90 10.94 3.16
N SER A 88 13.01 11.06 2.42
CA SER A 88 13.09 11.97 1.27
C SER A 88 12.13 11.52 0.16
N PRO A 89 11.83 12.38 -0.84
CA PRO A 89 11.03 11.96 -2.00
C PRO A 89 11.61 10.74 -2.74
N GLU A 90 12.94 10.64 -2.86
CA GLU A 90 13.64 9.54 -3.50
C GLU A 90 13.52 8.24 -2.68
N GLU A 91 13.72 8.34 -1.36
CA GLU A 91 13.56 7.20 -0.44
C GLU A 91 12.09 6.73 -0.41
N MET A 92 11.15 7.66 -0.42
CA MET A 92 9.72 7.37 -0.45
C MET A 92 9.31 6.67 -1.74
N ASP A 93 9.84 7.07 -2.90
CA ASP A 93 9.59 6.35 -4.15
C ASP A 93 10.13 4.93 -4.06
N ALA A 94 11.38 4.74 -3.66
CA ALA A 94 12.00 3.41 -3.53
C ALA A 94 11.25 2.49 -2.56
N ASN A 95 10.69 3.05 -1.48
CA ASN A 95 10.07 2.31 -0.38
C ASN A 95 8.53 2.42 -0.32
N LEU A 96 7.90 2.93 -1.39
CA LEU A 96 6.46 3.27 -1.40
C LEU A 96 5.57 2.10 -0.93
N PHE A 97 5.80 0.90 -1.45
CA PHE A 97 5.03 -0.29 -1.09
C PHE A 97 5.16 -0.63 0.39
N ILE A 98 6.37 -0.53 0.94
CA ILE A 98 6.63 -0.78 2.36
C ILE A 98 5.81 0.20 3.21
N VAL A 99 5.85 1.49 2.88
CA VAL A 99 5.13 2.52 3.64
C VAL A 99 3.62 2.30 3.57
N VAL A 100 3.07 2.09 2.37
CA VAL A 100 1.63 1.87 2.15
C VAL A 100 1.15 0.62 2.87
N ASP A 101 1.90 -0.49 2.82
CA ASP A 101 1.54 -1.73 3.50
C ASP A 101 1.49 -1.57 5.01
N GLN A 102 2.47 -0.86 5.60
CA GLN A 102 2.47 -0.58 7.04
C GLN A 102 1.26 0.28 7.44
N LEU A 103 0.93 1.29 6.64
CA LEU A 103 -0.23 2.15 6.90
C LEU A 103 -1.56 1.40 6.74
N HIS A 104 -1.70 0.53 5.73
CA HIS A 104 -2.89 -0.29 5.53
C HIS A 104 -3.12 -1.28 6.68
N ARG A 105 -2.08 -1.94 7.18
CA ARG A 105 -2.17 -2.82 8.37
C ARG A 105 -2.62 -2.09 9.63
N GLY A 106 -2.43 -0.77 9.68
CA GLY A 106 -2.88 0.10 10.75
C GLY A 106 -4.13 0.94 10.41
N ALA A 107 -4.77 0.73 9.26
CA ALA A 107 -5.78 1.65 8.74
C ALA A 107 -7.03 1.78 9.63
N SER A 108 -7.42 0.70 10.31
CA SER A 108 -8.54 0.68 11.28
C SER A 108 -8.32 1.66 12.44
N ARG A 109 -7.06 1.98 12.76
CA ARG A 109 -6.65 2.91 13.82
C ARG A 109 -6.45 4.34 13.34
N ILE A 110 -6.63 4.62 12.05
CA ILE A 110 -6.55 5.98 11.51
C ILE A 110 -7.81 6.75 11.90
N SER A 111 -7.65 7.64 12.88
CA SER A 111 -8.63 8.67 13.19
C SER A 111 -8.48 9.86 12.25
N GLY A 112 -9.60 10.41 11.80
CA GLY A 112 -9.64 11.62 10.98
C GLY A 112 -9.75 11.33 9.49
N HIS A 113 -10.69 12.03 8.86
CA HIS A 113 -10.99 11.88 7.45
C HIS A 113 -9.81 12.22 6.54
N GLY A 114 -9.16 13.36 6.79
CA GLY A 114 -8.03 13.81 5.97
C GLY A 114 -6.87 12.81 5.97
N ALA A 115 -6.62 12.12 7.09
CA ALA A 115 -5.59 11.09 7.16
C ALA A 115 -5.95 9.85 6.32
N LYS A 116 -7.24 9.46 6.27
CA LYS A 116 -7.71 8.38 5.40
C LYS A 116 -7.60 8.75 3.92
N VAL A 117 -7.95 9.99 3.57
CA VAL A 117 -7.77 10.52 2.21
C VAL A 117 -6.29 10.52 1.80
N ASN A 118 -5.38 10.92 2.70
CA ASN A 118 -3.94 10.86 2.41
C ASN A 118 -3.46 9.43 2.19
N LEU A 119 -3.95 8.46 2.97
CA LEU A 119 -3.64 7.05 2.71
C LEU A 119 -4.22 6.60 1.36
N ALA A 120 -5.45 6.99 1.01
CA ALA A 120 -6.02 6.68 -0.30
C ALA A 120 -5.19 7.24 -1.47
N ARG A 121 -4.58 8.43 -1.31
CA ARG A 121 -3.63 8.99 -2.29
C ARG A 121 -2.36 8.15 -2.40
N LEU A 122 -1.80 7.72 -1.26
CA LEU A 122 -0.66 6.80 -1.26
C LEU A 122 -1.01 5.46 -1.92
N SER A 123 -2.22 4.94 -1.69
CA SER A 123 -2.71 3.72 -2.33
C SER A 123 -2.82 3.87 -3.85
N LEU A 124 -3.29 5.03 -4.34
CA LEU A 124 -3.30 5.33 -5.77
C LEU A 124 -1.88 5.34 -6.36
N LEU A 125 -0.94 6.03 -5.72
CA LEU A 125 0.46 6.08 -6.17
C LEU A 125 1.10 4.67 -6.20
N ALA A 126 0.85 3.86 -5.17
CA ALA A 126 1.34 2.49 -5.12
C ALA A 126 0.71 1.65 -6.25
N ALA A 127 -0.59 1.81 -6.50
CA ALA A 127 -1.27 1.12 -7.57
C ALA A 127 -0.73 1.49 -8.96
N GLU A 128 -0.51 2.77 -9.23
CA GLU A 128 0.07 3.26 -10.49
C GLU A 128 1.48 2.68 -10.70
N LYS A 129 2.32 2.72 -9.66
CA LYS A 129 3.67 2.14 -9.70
C LYS A 129 3.63 0.63 -9.96
N ALA A 130 2.75 -0.10 -9.27
CA ALA A 130 2.58 -1.53 -9.48
C ALA A 130 2.10 -1.85 -10.91
N ALA A 131 1.13 -1.08 -11.44
CA ALA A 131 0.62 -1.25 -12.80
C ALA A 131 1.72 -1.00 -13.85
N ALA A 132 2.55 0.03 -13.66
CA ALA A 132 3.70 0.31 -14.53
C ALA A 132 4.72 -0.84 -14.55
N MET A 133 4.81 -1.62 -13.47
CA MET A 133 5.63 -2.82 -13.35
C MET A 133 4.89 -4.10 -13.81
N SER A 134 3.70 -3.98 -14.42
CA SER A 134 2.82 -5.10 -14.78
C SER A 134 2.39 -5.98 -13.59
N ALA A 135 2.46 -5.46 -12.37
CA ALA A 135 2.00 -6.12 -11.14
C ALA A 135 0.51 -5.79 -10.90
N PHE A 136 -0.36 -6.31 -11.76
CA PHE A 136 -1.78 -5.95 -11.79
C PHE A 136 -2.57 -6.39 -10.55
N LEU A 137 -2.26 -7.57 -9.99
CA LEU A 137 -2.90 -8.06 -8.76
C LEU A 137 -2.59 -7.16 -7.54
N PRO A 138 -1.31 -6.82 -7.24
CA PRO A 138 -0.99 -5.80 -6.25
C PRO A 138 -1.63 -4.45 -6.52
N SER A 139 -1.63 -3.99 -7.79
CA SER A 139 -2.26 -2.72 -8.18
C SER A 139 -3.75 -2.69 -7.82
N SER A 140 -4.52 -3.70 -8.24
CA SER A 140 -5.94 -3.86 -7.88
C SER A 140 -6.15 -3.87 -6.36
N SER A 141 -5.30 -4.57 -5.60
CA SER A 141 -5.39 -4.63 -4.14
C SER A 141 -5.22 -3.24 -3.49
N TYR A 142 -4.25 -2.45 -3.97
CA TYR A 142 -4.06 -1.08 -3.48
C TYR A 142 -5.24 -0.17 -3.85
N LEU A 143 -5.80 -0.30 -5.05
CA LEU A 143 -6.96 0.49 -5.49
C LEU A 143 -8.19 0.19 -4.64
N GLN A 144 -8.48 -1.09 -4.40
CA GLN A 144 -9.60 -1.49 -3.54
C GLN A 144 -9.43 -0.96 -2.12
N ALA A 145 -8.22 -1.03 -1.55
CA ALA A 145 -7.93 -0.46 -0.24
C ALA A 145 -8.10 1.07 -0.23
N GLY A 146 -7.66 1.78 -1.27
CA GLY A 146 -7.86 3.21 -1.43
C GLY A 146 -9.34 3.61 -1.54
N ILE A 147 -10.11 2.87 -2.34
CA ILE A 147 -11.57 3.06 -2.50
C ILE A 147 -12.29 2.81 -1.16
N GLY A 148 -11.85 1.86 -0.35
CA GLY A 148 -12.41 1.60 0.98
C GLY A 148 -12.19 2.74 2.00
N LEU A 149 -11.30 3.70 1.71
CA LEU A 149 -10.96 4.81 2.60
C LEU A 149 -11.69 6.12 2.29
N ILE A 150 -12.21 6.27 1.07
CA ILE A 150 -12.94 7.46 0.63
C ILE A 150 -14.41 7.42 1.06
N GLN A 151 -14.98 8.60 1.29
CA GLN A 151 -16.36 8.82 1.70
C GLN A 151 -17.14 9.57 0.62
N GLU A 152 -18.47 9.59 0.76
CA GLU A 152 -19.37 10.30 -0.14
C GLU A 152 -18.94 11.74 -0.47
N LYS A 153 -18.52 12.50 0.54
CA LYS A 153 -18.07 13.89 0.40
C LYS A 153 -16.79 14.05 -0.43
N ASP A 154 -15.97 13.00 -0.55
CA ASP A 154 -14.72 13.07 -1.31
C ASP A 154 -14.95 13.20 -2.81
N TRP A 155 -16.07 12.71 -3.33
CA TRP A 155 -16.46 12.93 -4.73
C TRP A 155 -16.61 14.42 -5.10
N SER A 156 -16.82 15.28 -4.09
CA SER A 156 -16.78 16.74 -4.24
C SER A 156 -15.43 17.35 -3.85
N CYS A 157 -14.87 16.99 -2.70
CA CYS A 157 -13.68 17.67 -2.15
C CYS A 157 -12.34 17.10 -2.65
N ASN A 158 -12.32 15.85 -3.09
CA ASN A 158 -11.15 15.11 -3.56
C ASN A 158 -11.46 14.44 -4.91
N ARG A 159 -12.15 15.18 -5.78
CA ARG A 159 -12.76 14.66 -7.00
C ARG A 159 -11.79 13.88 -7.88
N GLU A 160 -10.65 14.48 -8.22
CA GLU A 160 -9.59 13.85 -9.03
C GLU A 160 -9.19 12.48 -8.46
N LEU A 161 -8.86 12.41 -7.16
CA LEU A 161 -8.51 11.17 -6.49
C LEU A 161 -9.60 10.08 -6.62
N CYS A 162 -10.87 10.43 -6.44
CA CYS A 162 -11.96 9.47 -6.58
C CYS A 162 -12.06 8.95 -8.02
N PHE A 163 -12.00 9.85 -9.02
CA PHE A 163 -12.05 9.42 -10.42
C PHE A 163 -10.84 8.57 -10.81
N ASP A 164 -9.64 8.91 -10.36
CA ASP A 164 -8.44 8.16 -10.69
C ASP A 164 -8.44 6.77 -10.04
N LEU A 165 -8.82 6.66 -8.77
CA LEU A 165 -8.96 5.37 -8.08
C LEU A 165 -9.95 4.45 -8.81
N TYR A 166 -11.14 4.95 -9.15
CA TYR A 166 -12.16 4.12 -9.80
C TYR A 166 -11.81 3.77 -11.25
N ASN A 167 -11.29 4.72 -12.04
CA ASN A 167 -10.90 4.45 -13.42
C ASN A 167 -9.76 3.44 -13.49
N LEU A 168 -8.69 3.65 -12.72
CA LEU A 168 -7.57 2.69 -12.70
C LEU A 168 -8.02 1.33 -12.16
N SER A 169 -8.94 1.30 -11.18
CA SER A 169 -9.51 0.02 -10.71
C SER A 169 -10.26 -0.70 -11.82
N ALA A 170 -11.06 0.00 -12.64
CA ALA A 170 -11.76 -0.61 -13.76
C ALA A 170 -10.78 -1.18 -14.81
N GLU A 171 -9.69 -0.48 -15.10
CA GLU A 171 -8.62 -0.96 -16.00
C GLU A 171 -7.92 -2.23 -15.45
N MET A 172 -7.61 -2.24 -14.15
CA MET A 172 -6.98 -3.40 -13.49
C MET A 172 -7.90 -4.61 -13.42
N GLU A 173 -9.20 -4.44 -13.14
CA GLU A 173 -10.16 -5.54 -13.14
C GLU A 173 -10.41 -6.06 -14.57
N TYR A 174 -10.40 -5.19 -15.58
CA TYR A 174 -10.53 -5.60 -16.99
C TYR A 174 -9.36 -6.49 -17.42
N THR A 175 -8.13 -6.13 -17.03
CA THR A 175 -6.92 -6.92 -17.32
C THR A 175 -6.98 -8.32 -16.69
N GLN A 176 -7.76 -8.47 -15.62
CA GLN A 176 -7.98 -9.74 -14.92
C GLN A 176 -9.22 -10.50 -15.40
N GLY A 177 -9.99 -9.95 -16.35
CA GLY A 177 -11.25 -10.55 -16.83
C GLY A 177 -12.43 -10.40 -15.89
N GLU A 178 -12.33 -9.55 -14.86
CA GLU A 178 -13.36 -9.34 -13.82
C GLU A 178 -14.43 -8.35 -14.30
N PHE A 179 -15.09 -8.68 -15.41
CA PHE A 179 -15.96 -7.78 -16.17
C PHE A 179 -17.13 -7.19 -15.38
N CYS A 180 -17.72 -7.94 -14.45
CA CYS A 180 -18.80 -7.42 -13.59
C CYS A 180 -18.31 -6.26 -12.70
N LYS A 181 -17.06 -6.31 -12.24
CA LYS A 181 -16.47 -5.23 -11.45
C LYS A 181 -16.13 -4.02 -12.32
N VAL A 182 -15.64 -4.25 -13.54
CA VAL A 182 -15.41 -3.17 -14.53
C VAL A 182 -16.69 -2.37 -14.75
N GLU A 183 -17.82 -3.05 -14.93
CA GLU A 183 -19.13 -2.42 -15.11
C GLU A 183 -19.53 -1.60 -13.89
N ALA A 184 -19.51 -2.20 -12.69
CA ALA A 184 -19.89 -1.51 -11.46
C ALA A 184 -19.02 -0.25 -11.18
N LEU A 185 -17.70 -0.36 -11.37
CA LEU A 185 -16.77 0.76 -11.18
C LEU A 185 -17.01 1.87 -12.21
N SER A 186 -17.20 1.50 -13.48
CA SER A 186 -17.44 2.46 -14.57
C SER A 186 -18.79 3.16 -14.42
N GLU A 187 -19.83 2.45 -14.00
CA GLU A 187 -21.15 3.02 -13.73
C GLU A 187 -21.10 4.05 -12.60
N GLU A 188 -20.35 3.79 -11.53
CA GLU A 188 -20.16 4.77 -10.46
C GLU A 188 -19.47 6.04 -10.98
N VAL A 189 -18.42 5.90 -11.78
CA VAL A 189 -17.76 7.04 -12.45
C VAL A 189 -18.74 7.83 -13.34
N ILE A 190 -19.55 7.14 -14.14
CA ILE A 190 -20.55 7.77 -15.02
C ILE A 190 -21.63 8.51 -14.21
N ARG A 191 -22.09 7.91 -13.11
CA ARG A 191 -23.10 8.48 -12.23
C ARG A 191 -22.58 9.74 -11.52
N ARG A 192 -21.31 9.75 -11.13
CA ARG A 192 -20.65 10.86 -10.41
C ARG A 192 -20.09 11.94 -11.33
N GLY A 193 -19.80 11.58 -12.58
CA GLY A 193 -19.28 12.50 -13.59
C GLY A 193 -20.31 13.58 -13.94
N SER A 194 -19.84 14.81 -14.05
CA SER A 194 -20.63 15.96 -14.51
C SER A 194 -20.26 16.37 -15.93
N THR A 195 -19.04 16.01 -16.37
CA THR A 195 -18.53 16.33 -17.70
C THR A 195 -18.22 15.07 -18.50
N LEU A 196 -18.20 15.18 -19.83
CA LEU A 196 -17.77 14.09 -20.70
C LEU A 196 -16.33 13.64 -20.39
N ARG A 197 -15.43 14.60 -20.08
CA ARG A 197 -14.03 14.31 -19.74
C ARG A 197 -13.91 13.32 -18.59
N GLU A 198 -14.71 13.50 -17.54
CA GLU A 198 -14.73 12.63 -16.36
C GLU A 198 -15.29 11.24 -16.65
N LYS A 199 -16.24 11.15 -17.59
CA LYS A 199 -16.91 9.88 -17.93
C LYS A 199 -16.23 9.10 -19.06
N LEU A 200 -15.37 9.75 -19.84
CA LEU A 200 -14.83 9.19 -21.08
C LEU A 200 -14.10 7.87 -20.87
N ARG A 201 -13.25 7.79 -19.84
CA ARG A 201 -12.51 6.56 -19.51
C ARG A 201 -13.46 5.42 -19.12
N ALA A 202 -14.45 5.68 -18.27
CA ALA A 202 -15.46 4.69 -17.91
C ALA A 202 -16.29 4.20 -19.11
N TYR A 203 -16.74 5.09 -20.01
CA TYR A 203 -17.42 4.66 -21.23
C TYR A 203 -16.54 3.77 -22.11
N PHE A 204 -15.26 4.13 -22.25
CA PHE A 204 -14.32 3.31 -23.00
C PHE A 204 -14.18 1.90 -22.40
N MET A 205 -14.06 1.79 -21.08
CA MET A 205 -14.00 0.50 -20.40
C MET A 205 -15.25 -0.36 -20.63
N LEU A 206 -16.45 0.23 -20.60
CA LEU A 206 -17.70 -0.48 -20.88
C LEU A 206 -17.78 -1.02 -22.32
N VAL A 207 -17.30 -0.22 -23.29
CA VAL A 207 -17.25 -0.64 -24.70
C VAL A 207 -16.29 -1.82 -24.88
N GLN A 208 -15.10 -1.76 -24.28
CA GLN A 208 -14.13 -2.87 -24.31
C GLN A 208 -14.68 -4.14 -23.65
N CYS A 209 -15.28 -3.99 -22.46
CA CYS A 209 -15.91 -5.08 -21.73
C CYS A 209 -16.99 -5.79 -22.56
N SER A 210 -17.87 -5.02 -23.23
CA SER A 210 -18.93 -5.56 -24.09
C SER A 210 -18.37 -6.33 -25.28
N GLY A 211 -17.32 -5.82 -25.93
CA GLY A 211 -16.66 -6.52 -27.05
C GLY A 211 -16.00 -7.83 -26.63
N SER A 212 -15.34 -7.85 -25.47
CA SER A 212 -14.66 -9.04 -24.95
C SER A 212 -15.64 -10.13 -24.51
N LYS A 213 -16.79 -9.76 -23.91
CA LYS A 213 -17.85 -10.72 -23.54
C LYS A 213 -18.44 -11.45 -24.75
N SER A 214 -18.68 -10.74 -25.86
CA SER A 214 -19.21 -11.35 -27.08
C SER A 214 -18.26 -12.40 -27.66
N ASN A 215 -16.95 -12.13 -27.68
CA ASN A 215 -15.96 -13.09 -28.19
C ASN A 215 -15.84 -14.36 -27.33
N THR A 216 -16.07 -14.27 -26.02
CA THR A 216 -16.06 -15.44 -25.12
C THR A 216 -17.31 -16.31 -25.19
N MET A 217 -18.43 -15.79 -25.70
CA MET A 217 -19.67 -16.57 -25.87
C MET A 217 -19.72 -17.32 -27.21
N ASP A 218 -18.95 -16.87 -28.20
CA ASP A 218 -18.85 -17.46 -29.54
C ASP A 218 -17.70 -18.49 -29.69
N SER A 219 -16.97 -18.78 -28.60
CA SER A 219 -15.84 -19.73 -28.55
C SER A 219 -16.19 -20.98 -27.74
#